data_AF-Q1H8R7-F1
#
_entry.id   AF-Q1H8R7-F1
#
_cell.length_a   1.000
_cell.length_b   1.000
_cell.length_c   1.000
_cell.angle_alpha   90.00
_cell.angle_beta   90.00
_cell.angle_gamma   90.00
#
_symmetry.space_group_name_H-M   'P 1'
#
loop_
_entity.id
_entity.type
_entity.pdbx_description
1 polymer ?
#
loop_
_entity_poly.entity_id
_entity_poly.type
_entity_poly.pdbx_seq_one_letter_code
_entity_poly.pdbx_strand_id
1 'polypeptide(L)'
;PSSSSLCISGTSPLKSITDLNPRVIILSGGPHSVHAPDAPVFCDGFVDYVEKNGVHVLGICYGLQLIVQKLGGLVKVGDRQEYGKMNIEVISENSGFFGNRIKGDKQDVWMSHGDEVSKLPDGFKVVAVSQQGAVAAIENPSRKFYGLQYHPEVTHSPQGMKTLRYFLFDVCGISADWNMEDVLNEEIKVIKETVGPDDHVICALSGGVDSTVAATLVHKAIGDRLHCIFVDNGLLRYKERERVMDTFEEHLHLPVTCVDASEQFLSKLKGVADPEIQREEEEG
;
A
#
# COMPACT_ATOMS: atom_id res chain seq x y z
N PRO A 1 -19.38 -3.78 -4.77
CA PRO A 1 -18.23 -3.42 -3.92
C PRO A 1 -17.22 -2.62 -4.76
N SER A 2 -16.96 -1.39 -4.34
CA SER A 2 -15.96 -0.51 -4.90
C SER A 2 -14.60 -1.23 -4.99
N SER A 3 -13.89 -1.06 -6.12
CA SER A 3 -12.60 -1.71 -6.37
C SER A 3 -11.52 -1.14 -5.44
N SER A 4 -11.39 -1.67 -4.22
CA SER A 4 -10.39 -1.24 -3.23
C SER A 4 -9.18 -2.17 -3.18
N SER A 5 -7.99 -1.64 -2.90
CA SER A 5 -6.83 -2.43 -2.53
C SER A 5 -6.76 -2.65 -1.02
N LEU A 6 -6.44 -3.87 -0.60
CA LEU A 6 -6.23 -4.23 0.81
C LEU A 6 -4.85 -4.85 0.97
N CYS A 7 -4.16 -4.50 2.05
CA CYS A 7 -2.88 -5.08 2.41
C CYS A 7 -3.09 -6.10 3.54
N ILE A 8 -2.57 -7.31 3.37
CA ILE A 8 -2.51 -8.34 4.41
C ILE A 8 -1.08 -8.87 4.50
N SER A 9 -0.73 -9.50 5.62
CA SER A 9 0.58 -10.15 5.76
C SER A 9 0.79 -11.22 4.69
N GLY A 10 1.98 -11.33 4.11
CA GLY A 10 2.33 -12.38 3.15
C GLY A 10 2.26 -13.79 3.72
N THR A 11 2.28 -13.93 5.06
CA THR A 11 2.16 -15.19 5.79
C THR A 11 0.74 -15.47 6.30
N SER A 12 -0.25 -14.69 5.85
CA SER A 12 -1.65 -14.88 6.25
C SER A 12 -2.17 -16.26 5.84
N PRO A 13 -3.05 -16.89 6.63
CA PRO A 13 -3.65 -18.17 6.26
C PRO A 13 -4.54 -18.00 5.02
N LEU A 14 -4.74 -19.09 4.27
CA LEU A 14 -5.51 -19.07 3.02
C LEU A 14 -6.91 -18.46 3.21
N LYS A 15 -7.55 -18.73 4.35
CA LYS A 15 -8.87 -18.19 4.69
C LYS A 15 -8.90 -16.65 4.63
N SER A 16 -7.86 -15.98 5.11
CA SER A 16 -7.76 -14.51 5.07
C SER A 16 -7.72 -13.98 3.64
N ILE A 17 -7.21 -14.75 2.69
CA ILE A 17 -7.22 -14.41 1.25
C ILE A 17 -8.60 -14.70 0.65
N THR A 18 -9.17 -15.87 0.96
CA THR A 18 -10.46 -16.28 0.37
C THR A 18 -11.63 -15.43 0.85
N ASP A 19 -11.62 -15.00 2.12
CA ASP A 19 -12.66 -14.15 2.70
C ASP A 19 -12.74 -12.79 1.98
N LEU A 20 -11.64 -12.32 1.38
CA LEU A 20 -11.57 -11.08 0.62
C LEU A 20 -12.04 -11.23 -0.84
N ASN A 21 -12.15 -12.48 -1.34
CA ASN A 21 -12.53 -12.80 -2.72
C ASN A 21 -11.80 -11.93 -3.78
N PRO A 22 -10.45 -11.88 -3.80
CA PRO A 22 -9.70 -10.96 -4.65
C PRO A 22 -9.77 -11.34 -6.13
N ARG A 23 -9.84 -10.33 -7.00
CA ARG A 23 -9.67 -10.50 -8.47
C ARG A 23 -8.19 -10.49 -8.89
N VAL A 24 -7.35 -9.79 -8.13
CA VAL A 24 -5.91 -9.65 -8.35
C VAL A 24 -5.20 -9.72 -7.01
N ILE A 25 -4.06 -10.41 -6.97
CA ILE A 25 -3.16 -10.48 -5.81
C ILE A 25 -1.78 -9.98 -6.23
N ILE A 26 -1.21 -9.05 -5.48
CA ILE A 26 0.16 -8.58 -5.69
C ILE A 26 1.01 -9.07 -4.52
N LEU A 27 2.01 -9.90 -4.81
CA LEU A 27 3.01 -10.34 -3.85
C LEU A 27 4.16 -9.31 -3.88
N SER A 28 4.30 -8.53 -2.81
CA SER A 28 5.29 -7.46 -2.74
C SER A 28 6.73 -7.98 -2.63
N GLY A 29 7.68 -7.06 -2.73
CA GLY A 29 9.07 -7.31 -2.33
C GLY A 29 9.22 -7.52 -0.83
N GLY A 30 10.44 -7.84 -0.41
CA GLY A 30 10.82 -7.99 0.99
C GLY A 30 12.34 -8.07 1.12
N PRO A 31 12.90 -7.82 2.32
CA PRO A 31 14.35 -7.81 2.55
C PRO A 31 14.95 -9.23 2.64
N HIS A 32 14.10 -10.27 2.63
CA HIS A 32 14.52 -11.65 2.83
C HIS A 32 15.04 -12.27 1.53
N SER A 33 16.01 -13.17 1.65
CA SER A 33 16.31 -14.15 0.60
C SER A 33 15.29 -15.27 0.66
N VAL A 34 14.87 -15.79 -0.50
CA VAL A 34 13.96 -16.97 -0.58
C VAL A 34 14.62 -18.26 -0.07
N HIS A 35 15.93 -18.23 0.18
CA HIS A 35 16.70 -19.34 0.73
C HIS A 35 16.81 -19.31 2.26
N ALA A 36 16.41 -18.23 2.92
CA ALA A 36 16.47 -18.16 4.38
C ALA A 36 15.47 -19.16 5.01
N PRO A 37 15.83 -19.86 6.12
CA PRO A 37 14.95 -20.84 6.75
C PRO A 37 13.57 -20.29 7.14
N ASP A 38 13.54 -19.04 7.61
CA ASP A 38 12.34 -18.35 8.07
C ASP A 38 11.79 -17.35 7.03
N ALA A 39 12.18 -17.52 5.76
CA ALA A 39 11.74 -16.61 4.70
C ALA A 39 10.21 -16.68 4.55
N PRO A 40 9.51 -15.53 4.50
CA PRO A 40 8.06 -15.50 4.46
C PRO A 40 7.53 -16.13 3.15
N VAL A 41 6.72 -17.16 3.29
CA VAL A 41 6.08 -17.87 2.16
C VAL A 41 4.57 -17.73 2.23
N PHE A 42 3.92 -17.62 1.06
CA PHE A 42 2.48 -17.72 1.00
C PHE A 42 2.01 -19.12 1.41
N CYS A 43 0.81 -19.19 1.99
CA CYS A 43 0.21 -20.39 2.54
C CYS A 43 0.03 -21.53 1.51
N ASP A 44 -0.01 -22.77 2.02
CA ASP A 44 -0.35 -23.93 1.20
C ASP A 44 -1.76 -23.82 0.60
N GLY A 45 -1.96 -24.37 -0.59
CA GLY A 45 -3.22 -24.27 -1.34
C GLY A 45 -3.45 -22.92 -2.03
N PHE A 46 -2.57 -21.93 -1.86
CA PHE A 46 -2.65 -20.63 -2.55
C PHE A 46 -2.71 -20.77 -4.07
N VAL A 47 -1.80 -21.56 -4.66
CA VAL A 47 -1.71 -21.76 -6.11
C VAL A 47 -3.00 -22.39 -6.65
N ASP A 48 -3.49 -23.45 -5.99
CA ASP A 48 -4.73 -24.13 -6.37
C ASP A 48 -5.94 -23.18 -6.31
N TYR A 49 -6.00 -22.34 -5.26
CA TYR A 49 -7.04 -21.32 -5.12
C TYR A 49 -6.99 -20.31 -6.27
N VAL A 50 -5.80 -19.78 -6.58
CA VAL A 50 -5.60 -18.79 -7.65
C VAL A 50 -6.04 -19.35 -8.99
N GLU A 51 -5.60 -20.56 -9.33
CA GLU A 51 -5.90 -21.20 -10.61
C GLU A 51 -7.38 -21.56 -10.73
N LYS A 52 -7.97 -22.15 -9.68
CA LYS A 52 -9.38 -22.54 -9.66
C LYS A 52 -10.32 -21.36 -9.81
N ASN A 53 -9.99 -20.22 -9.21
CA ASN A 53 -10.82 -19.02 -9.24
C ASN A 53 -10.41 -18.03 -10.33
N GLY A 54 -9.37 -18.33 -11.11
CA GLY A 54 -8.89 -17.47 -12.18
C GLY A 54 -8.40 -16.10 -11.72
N VAL A 55 -7.83 -16.03 -10.51
CA VAL A 55 -7.25 -14.81 -9.93
C VAL A 55 -5.93 -14.49 -10.63
N HIS A 56 -5.67 -13.21 -10.90
CA HIS A 56 -4.37 -12.80 -11.46
C HIS A 56 -3.36 -12.54 -10.34
N VAL A 57 -2.12 -12.98 -10.52
CA VAL A 57 -1.04 -12.80 -9.53
C VAL A 57 0.13 -12.05 -10.15
N LEU A 58 0.57 -10.97 -9.51
CA LEU A 58 1.82 -10.28 -9.83
C LEU A 58 2.80 -10.40 -8.66
N GLY A 59 3.96 -11.00 -8.90
CA GLY A 59 5.08 -10.97 -7.96
C GLY A 59 6.04 -9.82 -8.26
N ILE A 60 6.42 -9.05 -7.24
CA ILE A 60 7.40 -7.96 -7.33
C ILE A 60 8.63 -8.32 -6.49
N CYS A 61 9.82 -8.28 -7.10
CA CYS A 61 11.09 -8.62 -6.48
C CYS A 61 11.03 -9.98 -5.76
N TYR A 62 10.99 -9.99 -4.43
CA TYR A 62 10.82 -11.21 -3.61
C TYR A 62 9.56 -12.01 -3.99
N GLY A 63 8.43 -11.35 -4.27
CA GLY A 63 7.20 -12.01 -4.69
C GLY A 63 7.36 -12.80 -6.00
N LEU A 64 8.14 -12.28 -6.96
CA LEU A 64 8.50 -13.01 -8.18
C LEU A 64 9.33 -14.25 -7.86
N GLN A 65 10.34 -14.11 -7.01
CA GLN A 65 11.21 -15.22 -6.61
C GLN A 65 10.41 -16.33 -5.92
N LEU A 66 9.45 -15.97 -5.06
CA LEU A 66 8.53 -16.91 -4.43
C LEU A 66 7.69 -17.69 -5.44
N ILE A 67 7.08 -17.01 -6.42
CA ILE A 67 6.32 -17.65 -7.50
C ILE A 67 7.21 -18.67 -8.22
N VAL A 68 8.41 -18.26 -8.62
CA VAL A 68 9.35 -19.12 -9.35
C VAL A 68 9.70 -20.36 -8.53
N GLN A 69 10.09 -20.19 -7.26
CA GLN A 69 10.49 -21.30 -6.41
C GLN A 69 9.33 -22.27 -6.14
N LYS A 70 8.14 -21.75 -5.82
CA LYS A 70 6.96 -22.56 -5.47
C LYS A 70 6.36 -23.29 -6.67
N LEU A 71 6.56 -22.79 -7.88
CA LEU A 71 6.08 -23.43 -9.11
C LEU A 71 7.13 -24.35 -9.77
N GLY A 72 8.26 -24.63 -9.11
CA GLY A 72 9.26 -25.60 -9.55
C GLY A 72 10.40 -25.01 -10.41
N GLY A 73 10.52 -23.69 -10.45
CA GLY A 73 11.71 -22.99 -10.96
C GLY A 73 12.86 -22.97 -9.95
N LEU A 74 13.93 -22.25 -10.29
CA LEU A 74 15.12 -22.11 -9.45
C LEU A 74 15.52 -20.64 -9.33
N VAL A 75 15.62 -20.17 -8.10
CA VAL A 75 16.23 -18.89 -7.73
C VAL A 75 17.62 -19.19 -7.17
N LYS A 76 18.60 -18.33 -7.46
CA LYS A 76 19.96 -18.41 -6.93
C LYS A 76 20.35 -17.06 -6.36
N VAL A 77 21.35 -17.05 -5.47
CA VAL A 77 22.07 -15.83 -5.16
C VAL A 77 22.72 -15.32 -6.44
N GLY A 78 22.44 -14.08 -6.81
CA GLY A 78 22.98 -13.48 -8.03
C GLY A 78 24.48 -13.27 -7.92
N ASP A 79 25.21 -13.52 -9.01
CA ASP A 79 26.66 -13.31 -9.07
C ASP A 79 27.04 -11.83 -8.88
N ARG A 80 26.10 -10.92 -9.17
CA ARG A 80 26.20 -9.47 -8.94
C ARG A 80 24.86 -8.98 -8.40
N GLN A 81 24.88 -8.38 -7.22
CA GLN A 81 23.67 -7.79 -6.65
C GLN A 81 23.32 -6.51 -7.43
N GLU A 82 22.13 -6.45 -8.03
CA GLU A 82 21.63 -5.27 -8.74
C GLU A 82 20.86 -4.39 -7.76
N TYR A 83 21.53 -3.35 -7.26
CA TYR A 83 20.91 -2.30 -6.45
C TYR A 83 20.93 -0.97 -7.18
N GLY A 84 19.75 -0.37 -7.31
CA GLY A 84 19.57 0.97 -7.85
C GLY A 84 19.07 1.00 -9.29
N LYS A 85 19.40 2.09 -9.98
CA LYS A 85 18.88 2.36 -11.32
C LYS A 85 19.53 1.43 -12.34
N MET A 86 18.69 0.69 -13.08
CA MET A 86 19.11 -0.24 -14.12
C MET A 86 18.26 -0.01 -15.37
N ASN A 87 18.82 -0.30 -16.55
CA ASN A 87 18.06 -0.33 -17.79
C ASN A 87 17.62 -1.77 -18.09
N ILE A 88 16.35 -1.94 -18.47
CA ILE A 88 15.82 -3.22 -18.94
C ILE A 88 15.34 -3.08 -20.37
N GLU A 89 15.40 -4.18 -21.11
CA GLU A 89 14.93 -4.31 -22.47
C GLU A 89 13.80 -5.33 -22.56
N VAL A 90 12.69 -4.95 -23.21
CA VAL A 90 11.62 -5.87 -23.56
C VAL A 90 12.11 -6.79 -24.68
N ILE A 91 12.10 -8.10 -24.46
CA ILE A 91 12.62 -9.08 -25.42
C ILE A 91 11.52 -9.88 -26.11
N SER A 92 10.29 -9.80 -25.61
CA SER A 92 9.13 -10.51 -26.18
C SER A 92 8.43 -9.68 -27.24
N GLU A 93 8.03 -10.32 -28.34
CA GLU A 93 7.29 -9.69 -29.43
C GLU A 93 5.78 -9.54 -29.12
N ASN A 94 5.25 -10.36 -28.20
CA ASN A 94 3.83 -10.42 -27.87
C ASN A 94 3.62 -10.54 -26.36
N SER A 95 4.28 -9.69 -25.55
CA SER A 95 4.07 -9.71 -24.10
C SER A 95 2.68 -9.17 -23.78
N GLY A 96 1.85 -10.02 -23.17
CA GLY A 96 0.59 -9.59 -22.61
C GLY A 96 0.77 -8.65 -21.41
N PHE A 97 1.98 -8.52 -20.87
CA PHE A 97 2.28 -7.74 -19.67
C PHE A 97 2.81 -6.31 -19.96
N PHE A 98 3.44 -6.08 -21.11
CA PHE A 98 3.96 -4.76 -21.51
C PHE A 98 3.11 -4.05 -22.58
N GLY A 99 2.03 -4.67 -23.04
CA GLY A 99 1.03 -4.06 -23.93
C GLY A 99 1.59 -3.62 -25.26
N ASN A 100 1.43 -2.34 -25.59
CA ASN A 100 1.87 -1.78 -26.87
C ASN A 100 3.40 -1.66 -27.00
N ARG A 101 4.16 -2.02 -25.96
CA ARG A 101 5.63 -2.00 -26.04
C ARG A 101 6.11 -3.17 -26.87
N ILE A 102 7.07 -2.87 -27.73
CA ILE A 102 7.62 -3.82 -28.67
C ILE A 102 8.98 -4.31 -28.22
N LYS A 103 9.39 -5.45 -28.77
CA LYS A 103 10.74 -5.98 -28.61
C LYS A 103 11.78 -4.90 -28.95
N GLY A 104 12.76 -4.73 -28.06
CA GLY A 104 13.79 -3.71 -28.14
C GLY A 104 13.48 -2.44 -27.35
N ASP A 105 12.24 -2.26 -26.85
CA ASP A 105 11.90 -1.14 -25.99
C ASP A 105 12.68 -1.18 -24.69
N LYS A 106 13.26 -0.03 -24.32
CA LYS A 106 14.07 0.12 -23.12
C LYS A 106 13.39 1.01 -22.09
N GLN A 107 13.59 0.71 -20.82
CA GLN A 107 13.15 1.56 -19.74
C GLN A 107 14.10 1.50 -18.55
N ASP A 108 14.17 2.63 -17.85
CA ASP A 108 14.86 2.71 -16.57
C ASP A 108 13.94 2.18 -15.48
N VAL A 109 14.51 1.34 -14.61
CA VAL A 109 13.82 0.73 -13.47
C VAL A 109 14.72 0.76 -12.23
N TRP A 110 14.09 0.55 -11.08
CA TRP A 110 14.77 0.40 -9.80
C TRP A 110 14.86 -1.07 -9.38
N MET A 111 16.08 -1.61 -9.37
CA MET A 111 16.38 -2.95 -8.87
C MET A 111 16.76 -2.90 -7.39
N SER A 112 16.35 -3.90 -6.62
CA SER A 112 16.74 -4.05 -5.23
C SER A 112 16.74 -5.53 -4.84
N HIS A 113 17.65 -6.31 -5.43
CA HIS A 113 17.69 -7.74 -5.16
C HIS A 113 19.12 -8.30 -5.11
N GLY A 114 19.31 -9.24 -4.19
CA GLY A 114 20.51 -10.08 -4.12
C GLY A 114 20.36 -11.43 -4.82
N ASP A 115 19.12 -11.91 -4.97
CA ASP A 115 18.80 -13.19 -5.60
C ASP A 115 18.20 -12.96 -7.00
N GLU A 116 18.40 -13.92 -7.91
CA GLU A 116 17.92 -13.87 -9.29
C GLU A 116 17.32 -15.20 -9.76
N VAL A 117 16.41 -15.10 -10.72
CA VAL A 117 15.77 -16.27 -11.34
C VAL A 117 16.73 -16.91 -12.33
N SER A 118 17.10 -18.16 -12.05
CA SER A 118 18.03 -18.95 -12.88
C SER A 118 17.36 -20.01 -13.74
N LYS A 119 16.20 -20.52 -13.32
CA LYS A 119 15.35 -21.44 -14.09
C LYS A 119 13.89 -21.06 -13.92
N LEU A 120 13.17 -20.89 -15.03
CA LEU A 120 11.74 -20.64 -14.97
C LEU A 120 10.93 -21.92 -14.69
N PRO A 121 9.78 -21.79 -14.02
CA PRO A 121 8.76 -22.84 -14.00
C PRO A 121 8.23 -23.14 -15.41
N ASP A 122 7.69 -24.34 -15.61
CA ASP A 122 7.12 -24.72 -16.91
C ASP A 122 5.99 -23.79 -17.34
N GLY A 123 6.01 -23.42 -18.63
CA GLY A 123 5.04 -22.52 -19.26
C GLY A 123 5.28 -21.02 -19.04
N PHE A 124 6.22 -20.62 -18.18
CA PHE A 124 6.62 -19.23 -18.05
C PHE A 124 7.56 -18.79 -19.17
N LYS A 125 7.49 -17.51 -19.52
CA LYS A 125 8.37 -16.87 -20.50
C LYS A 125 9.03 -15.65 -19.89
N VAL A 126 10.31 -15.44 -20.21
CA VAL A 126 10.99 -14.16 -19.94
C VAL A 126 10.49 -13.14 -20.96
N VAL A 127 10.08 -11.97 -20.50
CA VAL A 127 9.58 -10.89 -21.36
C VAL A 127 10.39 -9.61 -21.29
N ALA A 128 11.20 -9.43 -20.25
CA ALA A 128 12.24 -8.41 -20.21
C ALA A 128 13.48 -8.91 -19.47
N VAL A 129 14.64 -8.35 -19.82
CA VAL A 129 15.94 -8.62 -19.19
C VAL A 129 16.65 -7.32 -18.83
N SER A 130 17.49 -7.35 -17.80
CA SER A 130 18.40 -6.24 -17.50
C SER A 130 19.52 -6.16 -18.55
N GLN A 131 20.20 -5.01 -18.61
CA GLN A 131 21.40 -4.85 -19.43
C GLN A 131 22.50 -5.89 -19.10
N GLN A 132 22.49 -6.44 -17.88
CA GLN A 132 23.43 -7.48 -17.45
C GLN A 132 22.95 -8.91 -17.81
N GLY A 133 21.77 -9.04 -18.42
CA GLY A 133 21.17 -10.32 -18.82
C GLY A 133 20.30 -10.98 -17.75
N ALA A 134 20.13 -10.35 -16.58
CA ALA A 134 19.27 -10.87 -15.52
C ALA A 134 17.79 -10.81 -15.93
N VAL A 135 16.97 -11.76 -15.44
CA VAL A 135 15.53 -11.79 -15.69
C VAL A 135 14.88 -10.57 -15.02
N ALA A 136 14.31 -9.66 -15.81
CA ALA A 136 13.63 -8.48 -15.29
C ALA A 136 12.11 -8.64 -15.20
N ALA A 137 11.51 -9.43 -16.09
CA ALA A 137 10.08 -9.70 -16.08
C ALA A 137 9.75 -11.07 -16.68
N ILE A 138 8.73 -11.73 -16.11
CA ILE A 138 8.21 -13.02 -16.58
C ILE A 138 6.69 -13.00 -16.67
N GLU A 139 6.12 -13.84 -17.52
CA GLU A 139 4.68 -14.03 -17.61
C GLU A 139 4.32 -15.49 -17.90
N ASN A 140 3.17 -15.92 -17.38
CA ASN A 140 2.43 -17.09 -17.80
C ASN A 140 0.93 -16.73 -17.89
N PRO A 141 0.48 -16.22 -19.05
CA PRO A 141 -0.91 -15.80 -19.22
C PRO A 141 -1.93 -16.92 -19.03
N SER A 142 -1.57 -18.17 -19.38
CA SER A 142 -2.47 -19.32 -19.24
C SER A 142 -2.80 -19.65 -17.78
N ARG A 143 -1.83 -19.45 -16.87
CA ARG A 143 -1.97 -19.67 -15.43
C ARG A 143 -2.22 -18.36 -14.66
N LYS A 144 -2.22 -17.22 -15.35
CA LYS A 144 -2.40 -15.86 -14.79
C LYS A 144 -1.36 -15.44 -13.73
N PHE A 145 -0.13 -15.92 -13.87
CA PHE A 145 0.99 -15.51 -13.02
C PHE A 145 1.95 -14.60 -13.80
N TYR A 146 2.38 -13.52 -13.15
CA TYR A 146 3.25 -12.50 -13.71
C TYR A 146 4.30 -12.11 -12.69
N GLY A 147 5.44 -11.58 -13.15
CA GLY A 147 6.54 -11.25 -12.27
C GLY A 147 7.38 -10.10 -12.78
N LEU A 148 7.80 -9.24 -11.85
CA LEU A 148 8.76 -8.16 -12.05
C LEU A 148 9.88 -8.29 -11.03
N GLN A 149 11.13 -8.26 -11.49
CA GLN A 149 12.28 -8.28 -10.59
C GLN A 149 12.61 -6.89 -10.03
N TYR A 150 12.15 -5.84 -10.73
CA TYR A 150 12.27 -4.44 -10.32
C TYR A 150 11.01 -3.95 -9.58
N HIS A 151 11.11 -2.78 -8.95
CA HIS A 151 10.00 -2.12 -8.24
C HIS A 151 9.27 -1.13 -9.16
N PRO A 152 8.10 -1.47 -9.74
CA PRO A 152 7.32 -0.53 -10.54
C PRO A 152 6.60 0.56 -9.73
N GLU A 153 6.48 0.38 -8.42
CA GLU A 153 5.76 1.26 -7.49
C GLU A 153 6.55 2.50 -7.08
N VAL A 154 7.88 2.51 -7.30
CA VAL A 154 8.74 3.63 -6.92
C VAL A 154 8.93 4.64 -8.06
N THR A 155 9.11 5.91 -7.69
CA THR A 155 9.33 7.01 -8.63
C THR A 155 10.60 6.85 -9.48
N HIS A 156 11.57 6.08 -9.00
CA HIS A 156 12.80 5.73 -9.72
C HIS A 156 12.58 4.79 -10.92
N SER A 157 11.37 4.23 -11.07
CA SER A 157 10.91 3.50 -12.25
C SER A 157 9.89 4.37 -12.99
N PRO A 158 10.30 5.29 -13.89
CA PRO A 158 9.39 6.33 -14.43
C PRO A 158 8.18 5.78 -15.19
N GLN A 159 8.31 4.57 -15.74
CA GLN A 159 7.22 3.89 -16.44
C GLN A 159 6.52 2.81 -15.59
N GLY A 160 6.91 2.64 -14.33
CA GLY A 160 6.41 1.57 -13.45
C GLY A 160 4.90 1.66 -13.19
N MET A 161 4.39 2.86 -12.86
CA MET A 161 2.95 3.08 -12.71
C MET A 161 2.16 2.82 -13.99
N LYS A 162 2.74 3.09 -15.17
CA LYS A 162 2.11 2.74 -16.45
C LYS A 162 2.00 1.23 -16.62
N THR A 163 3.05 0.49 -16.24
CA THR A 163 3.04 -0.98 -16.24
C THR A 163 2.00 -1.54 -15.27
N LEU A 164 1.90 -1.02 -14.04
CA LEU A 164 0.89 -1.48 -13.07
C LEU A 164 -0.54 -1.19 -13.56
N ARG A 165 -0.78 -0.01 -14.14
CA ARG A 165 -2.10 0.32 -14.72
C ARG A 165 -2.47 -0.63 -15.85
N TYR A 166 -1.53 -0.88 -16.77
CA TYR A 166 -1.78 -1.81 -17.87
C TYR A 166 -2.06 -3.23 -17.36
N PHE A 167 -1.29 -3.70 -16.38
CA PHE A 167 -1.54 -4.99 -15.73
C PHE A 167 -2.94 -5.05 -15.10
N LEU A 168 -3.35 -4.05 -14.32
CA LEU A 168 -4.64 -4.07 -13.64
C LEU A 168 -5.82 -3.96 -14.61
N PHE A 169 -5.76 -3.04 -15.57
CA PHE A 169 -6.92 -2.72 -16.40
C PHE A 169 -6.98 -3.56 -17.68
N ASP A 170 -5.88 -3.65 -18.41
CA ASP A 170 -5.85 -4.33 -19.71
C ASP A 170 -5.63 -5.83 -19.56
N VAL A 171 -4.78 -6.27 -18.62
CA VAL A 171 -4.48 -7.70 -18.41
C VAL A 171 -5.51 -8.35 -17.50
N CYS A 172 -5.77 -7.75 -16.33
CA CYS A 172 -6.68 -8.34 -15.35
C CYS A 172 -8.15 -8.00 -15.60
N GLY A 173 -8.44 -7.02 -16.47
CA GLY A 173 -9.81 -6.59 -16.77
C GLY A 173 -10.50 -5.88 -15.60
N ILE A 174 -9.73 -5.28 -14.69
CA ILE A 174 -10.30 -4.50 -13.57
C ILE A 174 -10.84 -3.18 -14.12
N SER A 175 -12.02 -2.78 -13.66
CA SER A 175 -12.60 -1.48 -13.92
C SER A 175 -12.02 -0.43 -12.97
N ALA A 176 -11.82 0.80 -13.48
CA ALA A 176 -11.44 1.96 -12.67
C ALA A 176 -12.70 2.67 -12.16
N ASP A 177 -13.54 1.93 -11.44
CA ASP A 177 -14.84 2.35 -10.91
C ASP A 177 -14.75 2.86 -9.45
N TRP A 178 -13.55 2.90 -8.87
CA TRP A 178 -13.32 3.57 -7.59
C TRP A 178 -13.18 5.08 -7.81
N ASN A 179 -14.10 5.85 -7.25
CA ASN A 179 -13.99 7.31 -7.19
C ASN A 179 -14.21 7.81 -5.75
N MET A 180 -13.61 8.96 -5.44
CA MET A 180 -13.65 9.56 -4.10
C MET A 180 -15.06 10.02 -3.67
N GLU A 181 -15.94 10.32 -4.62
CA GLU A 181 -17.29 10.79 -4.31
C GLU A 181 -18.17 9.66 -3.77
N ASP A 182 -18.07 8.47 -4.34
CA ASP A 182 -18.74 7.27 -3.86
C ASP A 182 -18.24 6.91 -2.46
N VAL A 183 -16.93 6.97 -2.22
CA VAL A 183 -16.35 6.72 -0.89
C VAL A 183 -16.90 7.70 0.15
N LEU A 184 -16.97 8.99 -0.17
CA LEU A 184 -17.55 9.99 0.72
C LEU A 184 -18.99 9.65 1.12
N ASN A 185 -19.81 9.24 0.15
CA ASN A 185 -21.21 8.89 0.38
C ASN A 185 -21.35 7.58 1.18
N GLU A 186 -20.51 6.58 0.88
CA GLU A 186 -20.42 5.32 1.62
C GLU A 186 -20.04 5.56 3.09
N GLU A 187 -19.01 6.36 3.36
CA GLU A 187 -18.56 6.66 4.72
C GLU A 187 -19.61 7.46 5.52
N ILE A 188 -20.26 8.45 4.90
CA ILE A 188 -21.37 9.18 5.56
C ILE A 188 -22.50 8.22 5.95
N LYS A 189 -22.81 7.24 5.10
CA LYS A 189 -23.82 6.23 5.38
C LYS A 189 -23.39 5.33 6.54
N VAL A 190 -22.16 4.83 6.53
CA VAL A 190 -21.60 4.01 7.61
C VAL A 190 -21.68 4.75 8.95
N ILE A 191 -21.30 6.03 8.98
CA ILE A 191 -21.37 6.86 10.19
C ILE A 191 -22.82 6.97 10.69
N LYS A 192 -23.77 7.26 9.80
CA LYS A 192 -25.20 7.37 10.15
C LYS A 192 -25.83 6.06 10.64
N GLU A 193 -25.37 4.92 10.13
CA GLU A 193 -25.84 3.60 10.56
C GLU A 193 -25.20 3.16 11.89
N THR A 194 -23.97 3.61 12.15
CA THR A 194 -23.22 3.27 13.37
C THR A 194 -23.63 4.14 14.56
N VAL A 195 -23.88 5.43 14.33
CA VAL A 195 -24.25 6.39 15.37
C VAL A 195 -25.77 6.41 15.50
N GLY A 196 -26.30 6.04 16.67
CA GLY A 196 -27.74 6.05 16.94
C GLY A 196 -28.37 7.43 16.72
N PRO A 197 -29.70 7.51 16.56
CA PRO A 197 -30.40 8.76 16.20
C PRO A 197 -30.17 9.90 17.20
N ASP A 198 -30.00 9.56 18.48
CA ASP A 198 -29.82 10.51 19.58
C ASP A 198 -28.39 10.47 20.18
N ASP A 199 -27.51 9.64 19.63
CA ASP A 199 -26.14 9.50 20.12
C ASP A 199 -25.30 10.72 19.74
N HIS A 200 -24.32 11.03 20.58
CA HIS A 200 -23.35 12.10 20.36
C HIS A 200 -21.95 11.51 20.20
N VAL A 201 -21.11 12.18 19.41
CA VAL A 201 -19.74 11.74 19.12
C VAL A 201 -18.76 12.78 19.62
N ILE A 202 -17.65 12.34 20.22
CA ILE A 202 -16.54 13.21 20.62
C ILE A 202 -15.36 12.97 19.68
N CYS A 203 -14.69 14.03 19.24
CA CYS A 203 -13.49 13.95 18.42
C CYS A 203 -12.38 14.82 18.99
N ALA A 204 -11.20 14.24 19.20
CA ALA A 204 -10.00 15.01 19.54
C ALA A 204 -9.41 15.60 18.24
N LEU A 205 -9.29 16.92 18.18
CA LEU A 205 -8.64 17.63 17.09
C LEU A 205 -7.21 18.00 17.48
N SER A 206 -6.26 17.70 16.60
CA SER A 206 -4.85 18.09 16.78
C SER A 206 -4.41 19.25 15.87
N GLY A 207 -5.24 19.63 14.89
CA GLY A 207 -4.82 20.49 13.77
C GLY A 207 -4.18 19.72 12.60
N GLY A 208 -4.00 18.40 12.75
CA GLY A 208 -3.55 17.52 11.68
C GLY A 208 -4.64 17.27 10.63
N VAL A 209 -4.22 16.90 9.42
CA VAL A 209 -5.14 16.62 8.30
C VAL A 209 -6.10 15.47 8.66
N ASP A 210 -5.60 14.40 9.28
CA ASP A 210 -6.39 13.19 9.56
C ASP A 210 -7.58 13.49 10.50
N SER A 211 -7.31 14.10 11.67
CA SER A 211 -8.38 14.44 12.63
C SER A 211 -9.36 15.46 12.04
N THR A 212 -8.87 16.39 11.22
CA THR A 212 -9.70 17.44 10.60
C THR A 212 -10.64 16.85 9.57
N VAL A 213 -10.15 15.97 8.70
CA VAL A 213 -10.98 15.27 7.70
C VAL A 213 -11.99 14.37 8.40
N ALA A 214 -11.57 13.59 9.40
CA ALA A 214 -12.47 12.74 10.17
C ALA A 214 -13.60 13.55 10.84
N ALA A 215 -13.26 14.64 11.53
CA ALA A 215 -14.25 15.51 12.15
C ALA A 215 -15.20 16.13 11.11
N THR A 216 -14.69 16.56 9.96
CA THR A 216 -15.51 17.14 8.89
C THR A 216 -16.48 16.12 8.31
N LEU A 217 -16.05 14.87 8.11
CA LEU A 217 -16.89 13.78 7.63
C LEU A 217 -18.01 13.45 8.62
N VAL A 218 -17.67 13.30 9.90
CA VAL A 218 -18.64 13.03 10.96
C VAL A 218 -19.61 14.20 11.11
N HIS A 219 -19.13 15.44 11.11
CA HIS A 219 -19.96 16.65 11.16
C HIS A 219 -20.95 16.69 9.99
N LYS A 220 -20.49 16.38 8.77
CA LYS A 220 -21.37 16.29 7.60
C LYS A 220 -22.43 15.18 7.73
N ALA A 221 -22.14 14.12 8.48
CA ALA A 221 -23.05 13.00 8.69
C ALA A 221 -24.08 13.26 9.79
N ILE A 222 -23.69 13.84 10.93
CA ILE A 222 -24.53 13.95 12.14
C ILE A 222 -24.74 15.37 12.68
N GLY A 223 -24.12 16.38 12.06
CA GLY A 223 -24.23 17.80 12.44
C GLY A 223 -23.69 18.08 13.84
N ASP A 224 -24.38 18.97 14.56
CA ASP A 224 -24.04 19.47 15.90
C ASP A 224 -24.04 18.39 17.01
N ARG A 225 -24.31 17.13 16.66
CA ARG A 225 -24.12 15.99 17.58
C ARG A 225 -22.65 15.58 17.72
N LEU A 226 -21.78 16.10 16.85
CA LEU A 226 -20.34 16.02 17.02
C LEU A 226 -19.86 17.09 18.01
N HIS A 227 -18.95 16.71 18.91
CA HIS A 227 -18.27 17.60 19.84
C HIS A 227 -16.76 17.46 19.63
N CYS A 228 -16.12 18.49 19.12
CA CYS A 228 -14.68 18.48 18.89
C CYS A 228 -13.96 19.16 20.06
N ILE A 229 -12.82 18.59 20.46
CA ILE A 229 -11.98 19.14 21.52
C ILE A 229 -10.57 19.33 20.96
N PHE A 230 -10.07 20.56 21.01
CA PHE A 230 -8.69 20.89 20.68
C PHE A 230 -7.95 21.25 21.97
N VAL A 231 -6.89 20.51 22.30
CA VAL A 231 -6.10 20.75 23.52
C VAL A 231 -4.78 21.43 23.14
N ASP A 232 -4.63 22.68 23.57
CA ASP A 232 -3.35 23.38 23.53
C ASP A 232 -2.50 22.94 24.71
N ASN A 233 -1.56 22.03 24.44
CA ASN A 233 -0.61 21.52 25.43
C ASN A 233 0.59 22.46 25.66
N GLY A 234 0.65 23.63 25.02
CA GLY A 234 1.75 24.58 25.15
C GLY A 234 3.01 24.22 24.35
N LEU A 235 2.99 23.14 23.57
CA LEU A 235 4.11 22.67 22.73
C LEU A 235 3.87 22.87 21.23
N LEU A 236 2.79 23.58 20.88
CA LEU A 236 2.44 23.90 19.52
C LEU A 236 3.46 24.87 18.88
N ARG A 237 3.51 24.90 17.55
CA ARG A 237 4.35 25.85 16.82
C ARG A 237 3.83 27.27 17.02
N TYR A 238 4.68 28.25 16.75
CA TYR A 238 4.32 29.66 16.82
C TYR A 238 3.00 29.95 16.09
N LYS A 239 2.02 30.51 16.83
CA LYS A 239 0.66 30.83 16.34
C LYS A 239 -0.09 29.66 15.69
N GLU A 240 0.22 28.42 16.05
CA GLU A 240 -0.49 27.27 15.50
C GLU A 240 -1.93 27.20 16.02
N ARG A 241 -2.15 27.40 17.33
CA ARG A 241 -3.50 27.47 17.91
C ARG A 241 -4.42 28.45 17.18
N GLU A 242 -3.97 29.69 16.99
CA GLU A 242 -4.75 30.73 16.29
C GLU A 242 -5.18 30.26 14.89
N ARG A 243 -4.23 29.74 14.10
CA ARG A 243 -4.48 29.29 12.73
C ARG A 243 -5.39 28.07 12.66
N VAL A 244 -5.22 27.14 13.58
CA VAL A 244 -6.00 25.90 13.65
C VAL A 244 -7.45 26.21 14.06
N MET A 245 -7.65 27.04 15.09
CA MET A 245 -8.99 27.45 15.52
C MET A 245 -9.73 28.26 14.44
N ASP A 246 -9.04 29.20 13.78
CA ASP A 246 -9.59 29.96 12.64
C ASP A 246 -10.07 29.03 11.52
N THR A 247 -9.27 28.01 11.19
CA THR A 247 -9.67 27.00 10.19
C THR A 247 -10.91 26.23 10.62
N PHE A 248 -10.99 25.81 11.88
CA PHE A 248 -12.10 25.01 12.38
C PHE A 248 -13.41 25.80 12.48
N GLU A 249 -13.36 27.03 12.97
CA GLU A 249 -14.54 27.85 13.23
C GLU A 249 -15.02 28.59 11.97
N GLU A 250 -14.12 29.26 11.25
CA GLU A 250 -14.48 30.16 10.14
C GLU A 250 -14.58 29.45 8.79
N HIS A 251 -13.82 28.39 8.56
CA HIS A 251 -13.79 27.71 7.26
C HIS A 251 -14.54 26.38 7.24
N LEU A 252 -14.47 25.62 8.34
CA LEU A 252 -15.09 24.29 8.43
C LEU A 252 -16.37 24.28 9.27
N HIS A 253 -16.62 25.33 10.06
CA HIS A 253 -17.76 25.46 10.96
C HIS A 253 -17.95 24.24 11.88
N LEU A 254 -16.84 23.73 12.42
CA LEU A 254 -16.86 22.59 13.35
C LEU A 254 -17.20 23.07 14.77
N PRO A 255 -17.99 22.30 15.53
CA PRO A 255 -18.28 22.59 16.94
C PRO A 255 -17.06 22.24 17.81
N VAL A 256 -16.06 23.14 17.87
CA VAL A 256 -14.79 22.93 18.59
C VAL A 256 -14.76 23.66 19.92
N THR A 257 -14.33 22.95 20.97
CA THR A 257 -13.94 23.52 22.25
C THR A 257 -12.41 23.54 22.35
N CYS A 258 -11.82 24.73 22.45
CA CYS A 258 -10.39 24.89 22.70
C CYS A 258 -10.12 24.84 24.22
N VAL A 259 -9.25 23.94 24.65
CA VAL A 259 -8.78 23.81 26.03
C VAL A 259 -7.32 24.24 26.10
N ASP A 260 -7.02 25.23 26.94
CA ASP A 260 -5.64 25.59 27.26
C ASP A 260 -5.15 24.75 28.43
N ALA A 261 -4.27 23.80 28.16
CA ALA A 261 -3.65 22.91 29.15
C ALA A 261 -2.13 23.17 29.27
N SER A 262 -1.63 24.26 28.70
CA SER A 262 -0.19 24.55 28.61
C SER A 262 0.55 24.45 29.95
N GLU A 263 0.00 25.06 31.01
CA GLU A 263 0.60 25.02 32.35
C GLU A 263 0.68 23.58 32.91
N GLN A 264 -0.37 22.79 32.72
CA GLN A 264 -0.43 21.41 33.20
C GLN A 264 0.67 20.56 32.55
N PHE A 265 0.77 20.61 31.22
CA PHE A 265 1.77 19.84 30.47
C PHE A 265 3.20 20.31 30.75
N LEU A 266 3.45 21.63 30.70
CA LEU A 266 4.79 22.17 30.97
C LEU A 266 5.27 21.90 32.41
N SER A 267 4.36 21.81 33.38
CA SER A 267 4.70 21.46 34.76
C SER A 267 5.18 20.02 34.91
N LYS A 268 4.54 19.07 34.20
CA LYS A 268 4.91 17.64 34.20
C LYS A 268 6.23 17.38 33.49
N LEU A 269 6.49 18.11 32.39
CA LEU A 269 7.71 17.96 31.60
C LEU A 269 8.95 18.60 32.25
N LYS A 270 8.79 19.29 33.37
CA LYS A 270 9.89 19.97 34.04
C LYS A 270 10.96 18.99 34.54
N GLY A 271 12.13 19.04 33.88
CA GLY A 271 13.28 18.22 34.26
C GLY A 271 13.27 16.80 33.70
N VAL A 272 12.29 16.46 32.86
CA VAL A 272 12.27 15.19 32.13
C VAL A 272 13.20 15.31 30.93
N ALA A 273 14.26 14.50 30.90
CA ALA A 273 15.23 14.47 29.80
C ALA A 273 15.13 13.20 28.94
N ASP A 274 14.48 12.16 29.48
CA ASP A 274 14.27 10.90 28.75
C ASP A 274 13.10 11.06 27.77
N PRO A 275 13.30 10.81 26.47
CA PRO A 275 12.28 11.03 25.46
C PRO A 275 11.09 10.07 25.54
N GLU A 276 11.24 8.87 26.10
CA GLU A 276 10.12 7.94 26.28
C GLU A 276 9.27 8.37 27.48
N ILE A 277 9.90 8.81 28.57
CA ILE A 277 9.18 9.39 29.72
C ILE A 277 8.47 10.70 29.33
N GLN A 278 9.07 11.51 28.46
CA GLN A 278 8.39 12.71 27.92
C GLN A 278 7.11 12.34 27.17
N ARG A 279 7.12 11.28 26.35
CA ARG A 279 5.90 10.80 25.65
C ARG A 279 4.84 10.31 26.62
N GLU A 280 5.22 9.53 27.63
CA GLU A 280 4.27 9.03 28.63
C GLU A 280 3.58 10.17 29.40
N GLU A 281 4.33 11.23 29.75
CA GLU A 281 3.78 12.42 30.43
C GLU A 281 2.93 13.30 29.49
N GLU A 282 3.15 13.25 28.18
CA GLU A 282 2.32 13.92 27.16
C GLU A 282 1.03 13.13 26.85
N GLU A 283 1.01 11.81 27.02
CA GLU A 283 -0.17 10.97 26.74
C GLU A 283 -1.13 10.85 27.94
N GLY A 284 -0.67 11.13 29.16
CA GLY A 284 -1.42 10.97 30.43
C GLY A 284 -1.99 12.25 31.04
#